data_AF-A0A924J5Z2-F1
#
_entry.id   AF-A0A924J5Z2-F1
#
_cell.length_a   1.000
_cell.length_b   1.000
_cell.length_c   1.000
_cell.angle_alpha   90.00
_cell.angle_beta   90.00
_cell.angle_gamma   90.00
#
_symmetry.space_group_name_H-M   'P 1'
#
loop_
_entity.id
_entity.type
_entity.pdbx_description
1 polymer ?
#
loop_
_entity_poly.entity_id
_entity_poly.type
_entity_poly.pdbx_seq_one_letter_code
_entity_poly.pdbx_strand_id
1 'polypeptide(L)' 'RVALNILADCFPGRSIVGIHAVDLVWGLGTLHCLTQQQPAPRNHQR' A
#
# COMPACT_ATOMS: atom_id res chain seq x y z
N ARG A 1 -14.06 7.26 8.24
CA ARG A 1 -13.03 6.37 7.64
C ARG A 1 -11.98 6.06 8.70
N VAL A 2 -12.16 4.99 9.50
CA VAL A 2 -11.27 4.71 10.65
C VAL A 2 -9.90 4.22 10.21
N ALA A 3 -9.85 3.16 9.40
CA ALA A 3 -8.59 2.56 8.94
C ALA A 3 -7.68 3.53 8.18
N LEU A 4 -8.25 4.38 7.32
CA LEU A 4 -7.47 5.35 6.53
C LEU A 4 -6.82 6.43 7.42
N ASN A 5 -7.49 6.86 8.49
CA ASN A 5 -6.92 7.83 9.43
C ASN A 5 -5.75 7.21 10.21
N ILE A 6 -5.91 5.98 10.69
CA ILE A 6 -4.83 5.26 11.39
C ILE A 6 -3.60 5.10 10.47
N LEU A 7 -3.81 4.73 9.21
CA LEU A 7 -2.71 4.63 8.24
C LEU A 7 -2.06 5.99 7.96
N ALA A 8 -2.83 7.08 7.94
CA ALA A 8 -2.28 8.42 7.77
C ALA A 8 -1.36 8.82 8.93
N ASP A 9 -1.75 8.51 10.17
CA ASP A 9 -0.95 8.76 11.37
C ASP A 9 0.36 7.94 11.35
N CYS A 10 0.32 6.69 10.85
CA CYS A 10 1.52 5.86 10.72
C CYS A 10 2.49 6.32 9.62
N PHE A 11 2.01 7.02 8.58
CA PHE A 11 2.80 7.40 7.42
C PHE A 11 2.66 8.89 7.06
N PRO A 12 3.06 9.82 7.94
CA PRO A 12 2.76 11.25 7.80
C PRO A 12 3.38 11.93 6.56
N GLY A 13 4.42 11.32 5.96
CA GLY A 13 5.06 11.81 4.74
C GLY A 13 4.52 11.18 3.44
N ARG A 14 3.46 10.36 3.51
CA ARG A 14 2.90 9.64 2.36
C ARG A 14 1.41 9.94 2.21
N SER A 15 0.95 10.03 0.97
CA SER A 15 -0.49 10.10 0.68
C SER A 15 -1.12 8.72 0.88
N ILE A 16 -2.25 8.68 1.60
CA ILE A 16 -3.02 7.46 1.83
C ILE A 16 -4.24 7.44 0.91
N VAL A 17 -4.27 6.49 -0.02
CA VAL A 17 -5.35 6.33 -1.00
C VAL A 17 -6.12 5.05 -0.70
N GLY A 18 -7.41 5.20 -0.37
CA GLY A 18 -8.32 4.06 -0.22
C GLY A 18 -8.88 3.63 -1.58
N ILE A 19 -8.77 2.34 -1.91
CA ILE A 19 -9.31 1.74 -3.12
C ILE A 19 -10.41 0.75 -2.72
N HIS A 20 -11.58 0.84 -3.34
CA HIS A 20 -12.64 -0.16 -3.14
C HIS A 20 -12.19 -1.50 -3.71
N ALA A 21 -12.00 -2.50 -2.83
CA ALA A 21 -11.49 -3.82 -3.18
C ALA A 21 -12.52 -4.94 -2.95
N VAL A 22 -13.82 -4.61 -2.95
CA VAL A 22 -14.90 -5.58 -2.69
C VAL A 22 -14.89 -6.68 -3.75
N ASP A 23 -14.63 -6.36 -5.01
CA ASP A 23 -14.58 -7.39 -6.07
C ASP A 23 -13.34 -8.28 -5.95
N LEU A 24 -12.22 -7.72 -5.45
CA LEU A 24 -10.97 -8.46 -5.27
C LEU A 24 -11.09 -9.52 -4.17
N VAL A 25 -11.78 -9.22 -3.07
CA VAL A 25 -11.86 -10.14 -1.92
C VAL A 25 -12.61 -11.44 -2.24
N TRP A 26 -13.48 -11.45 -3.26
CA TRP A 26 -14.10 -12.68 -3.76
C TRP A 26 -13.08 -13.67 -4.34
N GLY A 27 -11.94 -13.17 -4.83
CA GLY A 27 -10.78 -13.95 -5.24
C GLY A 27 -9.84 -14.36 -4.09
N LEU A 28 -10.28 -14.20 -2.84
CA LEU A 28 -9.53 -14.53 -1.61
C LEU A 28 -8.25 -13.70 -1.39
N GLY A 29 -8.18 -12.50 -1.98
CA GLY A 29 -7.04 -11.58 -1.84
C GLY A 29 -7.43 -10.12 -2.03
N THR A 30 -6.53 -9.20 -1.66
CA THR A 30 -6.70 -7.76 -1.90
C THR A 30 -5.42 -7.17 -2.51
N LEU A 31 -5.24 -5.85 -2.46
CA LEU A 31 -4.13 -5.15 -3.11
C LEU A 31 -2.75 -5.71 -2.77
N HIS A 32 -2.45 -5.95 -1.48
CA HIS A 32 -1.14 -6.47 -1.06
C HIS A 32 -0.85 -7.85 -1.67
N CYS A 33 -1.89 -8.69 -1.81
CA CYS A 33 -1.78 -10.02 -2.39
C CYS A 33 -1.42 -10.01 -3.88
N LEU A 34 -1.62 -8.88 -4.58
CA LEU A 34 -1.48 -8.74 -6.03
C LEU A 34 -0.26 -7.91 -6.45
N THR A 35 0.47 -7.34 -5.49
CA THR A 35 1.59 -6.43 -5.77
C THR A 35 2.90 -7.00 -5.28
N GLN A 36 3.97 -6.81 -6.08
CA GLN A 36 5.35 -7.02 -5.65
C GLN A 36 6.14 -5.74 -5.90
N GLN A 37 6.73 -5.18 -4.86
CA GLN A 37 7.59 -4.00 -4.99
C GLN A 37 8.94 -4.35 -5.62
N GLN A 38 9.40 -3.50 -6.54
CA GLN A 38 10.79 -3.49 -7.00
C GLN A 38 11.49 -2.28 -6.38
N PRO A 39 12.50 -2.48 -5.52
CA PRO A 39 13.29 -1.38 -4.99
C PRO A 39 13.98 -0.61 -6.11
N ALA A 40 14.10 0.70 -5.95
CA ALA A 40 15.01 1.47 -6.80
C ALA A 40 16.44 0.91 -6.65
N PRO A 41 17.27 0.96 -7.71
CA PRO A 41 18.67 0.59 -7.60
C PRO A 41 19.33 1.31 -6.44
N ARG A 42 20.08 0.58 -5.60
CA ARG A 42 20.96 1.22 -4.64
C ARG A 42 22.08 1.88 -5.44
N ASN A 43 22.07 3.21 -5.54
CA ASN A 43 23.25 3.98 -5.93
C ASN A 43 24.28 3.78 -4.80
N HIS A 44 25.08 2.72 -4.90
CA HIS A 44 26.22 2.56 -4.02
C HIS A 44 27.24 3.60 -4.47
N GLN A 45 27.19 4.79 -3.87
CA GLN A 45 28.40 5.59 -3.72
C GLN A 45 29.31 4.82 -2.76
N ARG A 46 30.14 3.95 -3.33
CA ARG A 46 31.51 3.81 -2.85
C ARG A 46 32.38 4.62 -3.80
#